data_AF-A0A5Z0UHV9-F1
#
_entry.id   AF-A0A5Z0UHV9-F1
#
_cell.length_a   1.000
_cell.length_b   1.000
_cell.length_c   1.000
_cell.angle_alpha   90.00
_cell.angle_beta   90.00
_cell.angle_gamma   90.00
#
_symmetry.space_group_name_H-M   'P 1'
#
loop_
_entity.id
_entity.type
_entity.pdbx_description
1 polymer ?
#
loop_
_entity_poly.entity_id
_entity_poly.type
_entity_poly.pdbx_seq_one_letter_code
_entity_poly.pdbx_strand_id
1 'polypeptide(L)'
;MKTYAVTTLIASIFLLSGCTGEPSEQDIYTAMNKVVEQTNAIVKSIARNDITPDMLRTLKSVKKYDCEKLSDKSYKCNVTAVVDNEKRTAAVTLVKTDDGWQVVDK
;
A
#
# COMPACT_ATOMS: atom_id res chain seq x y z
N MET A 1 -11.05 44.24 39.45
CA MET A 1 -10.65 42.86 39.80
C MET A 1 -10.74 42.03 38.53
N LYS A 2 -9.67 41.30 38.16
CA LYS A 2 -9.56 40.55 36.90
C LYS A 2 -10.17 39.16 37.10
N THR A 3 -11.25 38.86 36.40
CA THR A 3 -11.84 37.51 36.37
C THR A 3 -11.16 36.70 35.28
N TYR A 4 -10.18 35.88 35.69
CA TYR A 4 -9.71 34.74 34.91
C TYR A 4 -10.66 33.58 35.20
N ALA A 5 -11.38 33.10 34.18
CA ALA A 5 -12.23 31.93 34.32
C ALA A 5 -11.99 30.97 33.15
N VAL A 6 -11.13 30.00 33.44
CA VAL A 6 -11.22 28.59 33.07
C VAL A 6 -11.33 28.28 31.56
N THR A 7 -10.17 28.08 30.95
CA THR A 7 -10.00 27.28 29.73
C THR A 7 -10.43 25.84 29.97
N THR A 8 -11.58 25.44 29.44
CA THR A 8 -11.96 24.04 29.27
C THR A 8 -11.18 23.46 28.09
N LEU A 9 -10.03 22.85 28.39
CA LEU A 9 -9.29 22.00 27.46
C LEU A 9 -10.09 20.71 27.25
N ILE A 10 -10.88 20.65 26.18
CA ILE A 10 -11.50 19.39 25.74
C ILE A 10 -10.37 18.55 25.16
N ALA A 11 -9.81 17.67 25.99
CA ALA A 11 -9.01 16.55 25.52
C ALA A 11 -9.94 15.61 24.76
N SER A 12 -10.11 15.86 23.47
CA SER A 12 -10.81 14.95 22.57
C SER A 12 -10.08 13.63 22.57
N ILE A 13 -10.65 12.68 23.29
CA ILE A 13 -10.33 11.26 23.31
C ILE A 13 -10.17 10.79 21.87
N PHE A 14 -8.99 10.22 21.60
CA PHE A 14 -8.63 9.53 20.38
C PHE A 14 -9.82 8.75 19.81
N LEU A 15 -10.25 9.12 18.61
CA LEU A 15 -11.03 8.22 17.77
C LEU A 15 -10.12 7.06 17.37
N LEU A 16 -9.98 6.06 18.25
CA LEU A 16 -9.57 4.70 17.87
C LEU A 16 -10.73 4.03 17.12
N SER A 17 -11.30 4.70 16.11
CA SER A 17 -11.93 3.99 15.01
C SER A 17 -10.82 3.34 14.22
N GLY A 18 -10.26 2.26 14.77
CA GLY A 18 -9.58 1.22 14.02
C GLY A 18 -10.56 0.49 13.10
N CYS A 19 -11.42 1.23 12.38
CA CYS A 19 -11.94 0.78 11.11
C CYS A 19 -10.76 0.82 10.16
N THR A 20 -9.89 -0.18 10.27
CA THR A 20 -8.98 -0.47 9.18
C THR A 20 -9.86 -0.95 8.03
N GLY A 21 -10.36 0.01 7.25
CA GLY A 21 -11.11 -0.29 6.04
C GLY A 21 -10.26 -1.11 5.11
N GLU A 22 -10.92 -1.86 4.23
CA GLU A 22 -10.28 -2.53 3.10
C GLU A 22 -9.32 -1.57 2.37
N PRO A 23 -8.17 -2.05 1.85
CA PRO A 23 -7.28 -1.21 1.08
C PRO A 23 -8.01 -0.58 -0.12
N SER A 24 -7.78 0.72 -0.32
CA SER A 24 -8.22 1.41 -1.54
C SER A 24 -7.41 0.95 -2.75
N GLU A 25 -7.87 1.23 -3.97
CA GLU A 25 -7.09 0.94 -5.17
C GLU A 25 -5.72 1.65 -5.17
N GLN A 26 -5.66 2.87 -4.63
CA GLN A 26 -4.42 3.61 -4.46
C GLN A 26 -3.48 2.97 -3.44
N ASP A 27 -4.02 2.42 -2.34
CA ASP A 27 -3.23 1.67 -1.37
C ASP A 27 -2.60 0.44 -2.01
N ILE A 28 -3.38 -0.30 -2.80
CA ILE A 28 -2.88 -1.48 -3.51
C ILE A 28 -1.83 -1.09 -4.54
N TYR A 29 -2.07 -0.03 -5.33
CA TYR A 29 -1.08 0.50 -6.28
C TYR A 29 0.23 0.82 -5.55
N THR A 30 0.16 1.52 -4.43
CA THR A 30 1.34 1.91 -3.65
C THR A 30 2.08 0.69 -3.11
N ALA A 31 1.36 -0.28 -2.55
CA ALA A 31 1.93 -1.52 -2.03
C ALA A 31 2.61 -2.35 -3.13
N MET A 32 1.96 -2.51 -4.29
CA MET A 32 2.50 -3.23 -5.44
C MET A 32 3.68 -2.48 -6.08
N ASN A 33 3.62 -1.14 -6.16
CA ASN A 33 4.70 -0.34 -6.71
C ASN A 33 5.97 -0.46 -5.85
N LYS A 34 5.84 -0.52 -4.51
CA LYS A 34 6.98 -0.81 -3.62
C LYS A 34 7.65 -2.15 -3.96
N VAL A 35 6.89 -3.20 -4.28
CA VAL A 35 7.45 -4.50 -4.71
C VAL A 35 8.20 -4.37 -6.03
N VAL A 36 7.65 -3.62 -6.99
CA VAL A 36 8.32 -3.32 -8.27
C VAL A 36 9.62 -2.54 -8.07
N GLU A 37 9.61 -1.52 -7.22
CA GLU A 37 10.78 -0.71 -6.88
C GLU A 37 11.87 -1.56 -6.19
N GLN A 38 11.49 -2.42 -5.25
CA GLN A 38 12.41 -3.35 -4.60
C GLN A 38 13.04 -4.32 -5.61
N THR A 39 12.23 -4.88 -6.50
CA THR A 39 12.70 -5.77 -7.58
C THR A 39 13.69 -5.03 -8.49
N ASN A 40 13.35 -3.81 -8.90
CA ASN A 40 14.22 -2.96 -9.71
C ASN A 40 15.52 -2.59 -8.98
N ALA A 41 15.49 -2.35 -7.67
CA ALA A 41 16.68 -2.09 -6.88
C ALA A 41 17.61 -3.31 -6.83
N ILE A 42 17.07 -4.52 -6.76
CA ILE A 42 17.83 -5.77 -6.86
C ILE A 42 18.45 -5.92 -8.25
N VAL A 43 17.68 -5.68 -9.32
CA VAL A 43 18.22 -5.73 -10.69
C VAL A 43 19.38 -4.74 -10.86
N LYS A 44 19.24 -3.51 -10.35
CA LYS A 44 20.29 -2.48 -10.34
C LYS A 44 21.53 -2.91 -9.57
N SER A 45 21.38 -3.58 -8.42
CA SER A 45 22.53 -4.03 -7.63
C SER A 45 23.33 -5.14 -8.32
N ILE A 46 22.68 -5.97 -9.14
CA ILE A 46 23.31 -7.08 -9.86
C ILE A 46 23.97 -6.61 -11.16
N ALA A 47 23.25 -5.85 -12.00
CA ALA A 47 23.75 -5.45 -13.33
C ALA A 47 24.72 -4.25 -13.30
N ARG A 48 24.93 -3.62 -12.13
CA ARG A 48 25.79 -2.45 -11.91
C ARG A 48 25.56 -1.32 -12.93
N ASN A 49 26.35 -1.27 -13.99
CA ASN A 49 26.37 -0.19 -14.98
C ASN A 49 25.69 -0.55 -16.31
N ASP A 50 25.32 -1.82 -16.52
CA ASP A 50 24.73 -2.29 -17.78
C ASP A 50 23.19 -2.30 -17.73
N ILE A 51 22.60 -1.47 -16.87
CA ILE A 51 21.14 -1.31 -16.77
C ILE A 51 20.65 -0.49 -17.96
N THR A 52 19.79 -1.09 -18.78
CA THR A 52 18.96 -0.36 -19.74
C THR A 52 17.54 -0.17 -19.19
N PRO A 53 16.81 0.89 -19.59
CA PRO A 53 15.46 1.17 -19.06
C PRO A 53 14.45 0.04 -19.25
N ASP A 54 14.60 -0.77 -20.31
CA ASP A 54 13.77 -1.93 -20.60
C ASP A 54 13.97 -3.11 -19.63
N MET A 55 15.06 -3.12 -18.87
CA MET A 55 15.31 -4.11 -17.81
C MET A 55 14.55 -3.82 -16.52
N LEU A 56 14.04 -2.59 -16.35
CA LEU A 56 13.31 -2.17 -15.16
C LEU A 56 11.82 -2.28 -15.39
N ARG A 57 11.12 -2.86 -14.42
CA ARG A 57 9.67 -3.02 -14.44
C ARG A 57 8.99 -1.73 -14.02
N THR A 58 7.86 -1.41 -14.64
CA THR A 58 7.03 -0.26 -14.25
C THR A 58 5.60 -0.71 -14.01
N LEU A 59 5.06 -0.46 -12.82
CA LEU A 59 3.63 -0.61 -12.58
C LEU A 59 2.89 0.59 -13.19
N LYS A 60 2.07 0.35 -14.21
CA LYS A 60 1.30 1.41 -14.87
C LYS A 60 -0.06 1.65 -14.24
N SER A 61 -0.72 0.57 -13.82
CA SER A 61 -2.04 0.67 -13.18
C SER A 61 -2.36 -0.57 -12.37
N VAL A 62 -3.28 -0.38 -11.43
CA VAL A 62 -3.94 -1.43 -10.67
C VAL A 62 -5.43 -1.16 -10.71
N LYS A 63 -6.23 -2.19 -10.95
CA LYS A 63 -7.68 -2.17 -10.84
C LYS A 63 -8.10 -3.17 -9.78
N LYS A 64 -8.77 -2.68 -8.74
CA LYS A 64 -9.37 -3.51 -7.69
C LYS A 64 -10.73 -4.05 -8.16
N TYR A 65 -11.00 -5.33 -7.94
CA TYR A 65 -12.33 -5.92 -8.19
C TYR A 65 -13.08 -6.18 -6.89
N ASP A 66 -12.46 -6.95 -6.01
CA ASP A 66 -13.02 -7.35 -4.73
C ASP A 66 -11.89 -7.67 -3.75
N CYS A 67 -12.19 -7.60 -2.46
CA CYS A 67 -11.29 -8.06 -1.42
C CYS A 67 -12.05 -8.89 -0.37
N GLU A 68 -11.42 -9.97 0.05
CA GLU A 68 -11.84 -10.80 1.16
C GLU A 68 -11.05 -10.40 2.40
N LYS A 69 -11.76 -10.10 3.51
CA LYS A 69 -11.12 -9.85 4.80
C LYS A 69 -10.55 -11.17 5.34
N LEU A 70 -9.24 -11.22 5.54
CA LEU A 70 -8.57 -12.34 6.19
C LEU A 70 -8.40 -12.13 7.70
N SER A 71 -8.19 -10.88 8.13
CA SER A 71 -8.11 -10.46 9.54
C SER A 71 -8.40 -8.95 9.67
N ASP A 72 -8.34 -8.40 10.88
CA ASP A 72 -8.50 -6.95 11.11
C ASP A 72 -7.45 -6.07 10.43
N LYS A 73 -6.33 -6.65 10.00
CA LYS A 73 -5.24 -5.93 9.34
C LYS A 73 -4.84 -6.55 8.00
N SER A 74 -5.56 -7.55 7.50
CA SER A 74 -5.17 -8.24 6.27
C SER A 74 -6.34 -8.58 5.37
N TYR A 75 -6.14 -8.35 4.08
CA TYR A 75 -7.13 -8.59 3.03
C TYR A 75 -6.48 -9.35 1.87
N LYS A 76 -7.25 -10.23 1.22
CA LYS A 76 -6.88 -10.84 -0.05
C LYS A 76 -7.70 -10.16 -1.14
N CYS A 77 -7.04 -9.43 -2.03
CA CYS A 77 -7.69 -8.63 -3.06
C CYS A 77 -7.48 -9.23 -4.43
N ASN A 78 -8.56 -9.44 -5.18
CA ASN A 78 -8.49 -9.78 -6.60
C ASN A 78 -8.29 -8.49 -7.40
N VAL A 79 -7.19 -8.44 -8.14
CA VAL A 79 -6.78 -7.23 -8.86
C VAL A 79 -6.33 -7.57 -10.27
N THR A 80 -6.48 -6.59 -11.15
CA THR A 80 -5.76 -6.56 -12.43
C THR A 80 -4.69 -5.50 -12.33
N ALA A 81 -3.43 -5.85 -12.59
CA ALA A 81 -2.34 -4.91 -12.72
C ALA A 81 -1.82 -4.86 -14.16
N VAL A 82 -1.35 -3.70 -14.59
CA VAL A 82 -0.58 -3.56 -15.83
C VAL A 82 0.85 -3.27 -15.44
N VAL A 83 1.74 -4.23 -15.69
CA VAL A 83 3.19 -4.07 -15.49
C VAL A 83 3.82 -3.99 -16.88
N ASP A 84 4.51 -2.90 -17.16
CA ASP A 84 5.01 -2.53 -18.47
C ASP A 84 3.88 -2.46 -19.50
N ASN A 85 3.73 -3.45 -20.38
CA ASN A 85 2.63 -3.55 -21.33
C ASN A 85 1.82 -4.83 -21.13
N GLU A 86 2.07 -5.56 -20.05
CA GLU A 86 1.41 -6.82 -19.74
C GLU A 86 0.32 -6.63 -18.69
N LYS A 87 -0.88 -7.07 -19.02
CA LYS A 87 -2.00 -7.13 -18.10
C LYS A 87 -1.98 -8.48 -17.36
N ARG A 88 -1.99 -8.44 -16.04
CA ARG A 88 -2.00 -9.62 -15.16
C ARG A 88 -3.16 -9.52 -14.17
N THR A 89 -3.92 -10.59 -14.01
CA THR A 89 -4.97 -10.68 -12.99
C THR A 89 -4.53 -11.69 -11.94
N ALA A 90 -4.53 -11.28 -10.68
CA ALA A 90 -4.06 -12.10 -9.58
C ALA A 90 -4.76 -11.71 -8.27
N ALA A 91 -4.78 -12.65 -7.32
CA ALA A 91 -5.14 -12.37 -5.95
C ALA A 91 -3.88 -12.00 -5.16
N VAL A 92 -3.85 -10.81 -4.56
CA VAL A 92 -2.73 -10.32 -3.74
C VAL A 92 -3.16 -10.25 -2.28
N THR A 93 -2.31 -10.73 -1.37
CA THR A 93 -2.56 -10.57 0.06
C THR A 93 -1.88 -9.29 0.54
N LEU A 94 -2.65 -8.39 1.14
CA LEU A 94 -2.15 -7.16 1.74
C LEU A 94 -2.28 -7.19 3.25
N VAL A 95 -1.25 -6.70 3.94
CA VAL A 95 -1.25 -6.49 5.39
C VAL A 95 -1.00 -5.02 5.68
N LYS A 96 -1.79 -4.42 6.58
CA LYS A 96 -1.58 -3.05 7.04
C LYS A 96 -0.54 -3.02 8.15
N THR A 97 0.51 -2.24 7.94
CA THR A 97 1.56 -1.92 8.91
C THR A 97 1.55 -0.43 9.21
N ASP A 98 2.44 0.03 10.09
CA ASP A 98 2.60 1.45 10.40
C ASP A 98 3.11 2.25 9.18
N ASP A 99 3.77 1.58 8.22
CA ASP A 99 4.27 2.15 6.96
C ASP A 99 3.25 2.08 5.80
N GLY A 100 2.00 1.74 6.11
CA GLY A 100 0.91 1.54 5.15
C GLY A 100 0.68 0.08 4.75
N TRP A 101 0.00 -0.13 3.63
CA TRP A 101 -0.26 -1.48 3.13
C TRP A 101 0.97 -2.09 2.46
N GLN A 102 1.21 -3.37 2.72
CA GLN A 102 2.31 -4.13 2.14
C GLN A 102 1.77 -5.42 1.52
N VAL A 103 2.30 -5.79 0.34
CA VAL A 103 2.03 -7.09 -0.27
C VAL A 103 2.85 -8.14 0.45
N VAL A 104 2.22 -9.25 0.84
CA VAL A 104 2.91 -10.43 1.39
C VAL A 104 2.77 -11.59 0.42
N ASP A 105 3.91 -12.09 -0.07
CA ASP A 105 3.95 -13.37 -0.78
C ASP A 105 3.77 -14.50 0.24
N LYS A 106 2.92 -15.47 -0.11
CA LYS A 106 2.76 -16.71 0.65
C LYS A 106 3.26 -17.88 -0.18
#